data_AF-A0A813KH22-F1
#
_entry.id   AF-A0A813KH22-F1
#
_cell.length_a   1.000
_cell.length_b   1.000
_cell.length_c   1.000
_cell.angle_alpha   90.00
_cell.angle_beta   90.00
_cell.angle_gamma   90.00
#
_symmetry.space_group_name_H-M   'P 1'
#
loop_
_entity.id
_entity.type
_entity.pdbx_description
1 polymer ?
#
loop_
_entity_poly.entity_id
_entity_poly.type
_entity_poly.pdbx_seq_one_letter_code
_entity_poly.pdbx_strand_id
1 'polypeptide(L)'
;MDPRAAELWKHAPAILEKLDGVIGKPRNVAKEELLSVLGLDGSVVSVDDAKPGVEDFEYALQAAVLNRLESGDEATCQEVAEIVDVASDVVAELFERAAAPGASPAETDRCKAWWMMLVAATEDTTKLVPARLLVRLVEVFEVSLVRLQTALPG
;
A
#
# COMPACT_ATOMS: atom_id res chain seq x y z
N MET A 1 -15.69 -2.41 -21.33
CA MET A 1 -14.42 -2.06 -20.65
C MET A 1 -13.54 -1.36 -21.65
N ASP A 2 -12.97 -0.22 -21.29
CA ASP A 2 -11.97 0.47 -22.12
C ASP A 2 -10.70 -0.40 -22.16
N PRO A 3 -10.22 -0.83 -23.33
CA PRO A 3 -9.01 -1.65 -23.44
C PRO A 3 -7.76 -0.96 -22.86
N ARG A 4 -7.73 0.37 -22.78
CA ARG A 4 -6.64 1.11 -22.12
C ARG A 4 -6.68 0.98 -20.60
N ALA A 5 -7.87 0.94 -20.01
CA ALA A 5 -8.04 0.71 -18.58
C ALA A 5 -7.64 -0.73 -18.18
N ALA A 6 -7.80 -1.69 -19.08
CA ALA A 6 -7.35 -3.08 -18.86
C ALA A 6 -5.82 -3.22 -18.89
N GLU A 7 -5.10 -2.34 -19.60
CA GLU A 7 -3.63 -2.28 -19.58
C GLU A 7 -3.09 -1.51 -18.36
N LEU A 8 -3.75 -0.42 -17.95
CA LEU A 8 -3.30 0.44 -16.86
C LEU A 8 -3.34 -0.21 -15.47
N TRP A 9 -4.24 -1.18 -15.26
CA TRP A 9 -4.42 -1.86 -13.97
C TRP A 9 -4.36 -3.39 -14.09
N LYS A 10 -3.54 -3.88 -15.01
CA LYS A 10 -3.42 -5.31 -15.31
C LYS A 10 -3.09 -6.15 -14.07
N HIS A 11 -2.34 -5.59 -13.12
CA HIS A 11 -1.88 -6.30 -11.93
C HIS A 11 -2.72 -6.02 -10.69
N ALA A 12 -3.55 -4.98 -10.72
CA ALA A 12 -4.38 -4.58 -9.59
C ALA A 12 -5.26 -5.71 -8.99
N PRO A 13 -5.86 -6.64 -9.78
CA PRO A 13 -6.64 -7.74 -9.21
C PRO A 13 -5.82 -8.68 -8.30
N ALA A 14 -4.57 -8.97 -8.68
CA ALA A 14 -3.69 -9.83 -7.88
C ALA A 14 -3.25 -9.12 -6.59
N ILE A 15 -3.02 -7.80 -6.66
CA ILE A 15 -2.70 -6.99 -5.49
C ILE A 15 -3.90 -6.91 -4.55
N LEU A 16 -5.10 -6.69 -5.08
CA LEU A 16 -6.34 -6.64 -4.31
C LEU A 16 -6.57 -7.94 -3.54
N GLU A 17 -6.36 -9.09 -4.18
CA GLU A 17 -6.45 -10.40 -3.51
C GLU A 17 -5.48 -10.49 -2.31
N LYS A 18 -4.26 -9.94 -2.43
CA LYS A 18 -3.31 -9.88 -1.31
C LYS A 18 -3.72 -8.92 -0.22
N LEU A 19 -4.26 -7.74 -0.58
CA LEU A 19 -4.79 -6.78 0.38
C LEU A 19 -5.99 -7.34 1.13
N ASP A 20 -6.88 -8.07 0.46
CA ASP A 20 -8.01 -8.74 1.11
C ASP A 20 -7.55 -9.86 2.05
N GLY A 21 -6.45 -10.55 1.70
CA GLY A 21 -5.81 -11.56 2.53
C GLY A 21 -4.99 -11.05 3.71
N VAL A 22 -4.91 -9.73 3.93
CA VAL A 22 -4.27 -9.12 5.11
C VAL A 22 -5.01 -9.49 6.39
N ILE A 23 -6.34 -9.55 6.32
CA ILE A 23 -7.19 -9.64 7.50
C ILE A 23 -7.01 -11.00 8.19
N GLY A 24 -6.67 -10.95 9.48
CA GLY A 24 -6.40 -12.15 10.28
C GLY A 24 -5.06 -12.84 10.01
N LYS A 25 -4.20 -12.26 9.17
CA LYS A 25 -2.85 -12.76 8.89
C LYS A 25 -1.82 -12.00 9.73
N PRO A 26 -0.72 -12.65 10.19
CA PRO A 26 0.38 -11.92 10.81
C PRO A 26 0.93 -10.85 9.87
N ARG A 27 1.06 -9.62 10.40
CA ARG A 27 1.44 -8.41 9.64
C ARG A 27 2.67 -8.59 8.77
N ASN A 28 3.73 -9.22 9.29
CA ASN A 28 4.95 -9.49 8.55
C ASN A 28 4.71 -10.43 7.35
N VAL A 29 3.87 -11.45 7.50
CA VAL A 29 3.54 -12.37 6.40
C VAL A 29 2.74 -11.65 5.32
N ALA A 30 1.78 -10.81 5.71
CA ALA A 30 1.01 -10.00 4.77
C ALA A 30 1.89 -9.00 4.00
N LYS A 31 2.83 -8.35 4.70
CA LYS A 31 3.84 -7.46 4.08
C LYS A 31 4.67 -8.21 3.03
N GLU A 32 5.24 -9.36 3.38
CA GLU A 32 6.09 -10.13 2.46
C GLU A 32 5.34 -10.61 1.21
N GLU A 33 4.07 -11.02 1.36
CA GLU A 33 3.25 -11.41 0.21
C GLU A 33 2.96 -10.23 -0.73
N LEU A 34 2.73 -9.03 -0.17
CA LEU A 34 2.56 -7.81 -0.95
C LEU A 34 3.86 -7.38 -1.63
N LEU A 35 5.00 -7.45 -0.94
CA LEU A 35 6.31 -7.18 -1.54
C LEU A 35 6.60 -8.14 -2.69
N SER A 36 6.26 -9.42 -2.54
CA SER A 36 6.45 -10.42 -3.59
C SER A 36 5.58 -10.13 -4.81
N VAL A 37 4.27 -9.87 -4.64
CA VAL A 37 3.38 -9.58 -5.79
C VAL A 37 3.79 -8.30 -6.52
N LEU A 38 4.35 -7.32 -5.80
CA LEU A 38 4.84 -6.04 -6.35
C LEU A 38 6.22 -6.14 -7.01
N GLY A 39 6.87 -7.32 -6.97
CA GLY A 39 8.25 -7.48 -7.43
C GLY A 39 9.24 -6.60 -6.66
N LEU A 40 8.94 -6.40 -5.38
CA LEU A 40 9.68 -5.64 -4.36
C LEU A 40 10.29 -6.55 -3.29
N ASP A 41 10.35 -7.87 -3.48
CA ASP A 41 11.01 -8.80 -2.56
C ASP A 41 12.54 -8.85 -2.71
N GLY A 42 13.11 -8.04 -3.62
CA GLY A 42 14.55 -8.02 -3.89
C GLY A 42 15.02 -9.11 -4.85
N SER A 43 14.09 -9.87 -5.45
CA SER A 43 14.40 -10.82 -6.52
C SER A 43 14.85 -10.11 -7.80
N VAL A 44 15.80 -10.74 -8.53
CA VAL A 44 16.25 -10.27 -9.85
C VAL A 44 15.15 -10.64 -10.84
N VAL A 45 14.38 -9.64 -11.29
CA VAL A 45 13.23 -9.85 -12.16
C VAL A 45 13.66 -9.85 -13.63
N SER A 46 13.12 -10.79 -14.41
CA SER A 46 13.36 -10.88 -15.85
C SER A 46 12.73 -9.68 -16.60
N VAL A 47 13.32 -9.30 -17.73
CA VAL A 47 12.92 -8.12 -18.53
C VAL A 47 11.53 -8.28 -19.17
N ASP A 48 10.98 -9.49 -19.21
CA ASP A 48 9.74 -9.83 -19.93
C ASP A 48 8.45 -9.68 -19.11
N ASP A 49 8.53 -9.54 -17.78
CA ASP A 49 7.36 -9.30 -16.93
C ASP A 49 7.29 -7.83 -16.53
N ALA A 50 6.35 -7.08 -17.11
CA ALA A 50 6.01 -5.75 -16.63
C ALA A 50 5.65 -5.85 -15.13
N LYS A 51 6.43 -5.16 -14.28
CA LYS A 51 6.18 -5.13 -12.84
C LYS A 51 4.93 -4.30 -12.56
N PRO A 52 4.16 -4.63 -11.50
CA PRO A 52 3.07 -3.77 -11.08
C PRO A 52 3.55 -2.36 -10.77
N GLY A 53 2.82 -1.37 -11.28
CA GLY A 53 3.09 0.05 -11.06
C GLY A 53 2.51 0.55 -9.73
N VAL A 54 2.84 1.81 -9.41
CA VAL A 54 2.18 2.52 -8.30
C VAL A 54 0.67 2.66 -8.54
N GLU A 55 0.26 2.79 -9.81
CA GLU A 55 -1.12 2.93 -10.25
C GLU A 55 -1.93 1.64 -10.04
N ASP A 56 -1.34 0.46 -10.29
CA ASP A 56 -1.95 -0.83 -9.98
C ASP A 56 -2.23 -0.95 -8.47
N PHE A 57 -1.25 -0.55 -7.65
CA PHE A 57 -1.37 -0.61 -6.20
C PHE A 57 -2.38 0.41 -5.66
N GLU A 58 -2.37 1.64 -6.18
CA GLU A 58 -3.34 2.68 -5.83
C GLU A 58 -4.77 2.21 -6.08
N TYR A 59 -5.03 1.68 -7.28
CA TYR A 59 -6.35 1.15 -7.63
C TYR A 59 -6.76 0.01 -6.69
N ALA A 60 -5.85 -0.95 -6.45
CA ALA A 60 -6.12 -2.09 -5.57
C ALA A 60 -6.40 -1.64 -4.12
N LEU A 61 -5.64 -0.68 -3.61
CA LEU A 61 -5.82 -0.11 -2.27
C LEU A 61 -7.16 0.60 -2.16
N GLN A 62 -7.49 1.47 -3.11
CA GLN A 62 -8.79 2.16 -3.15
C GLN A 62 -9.96 1.16 -3.22
N ALA A 63 -9.86 0.14 -4.07
CA ALA A 63 -10.87 -0.91 -4.16
C ALA A 63 -11.04 -1.67 -2.83
N ALA A 64 -9.94 -2.06 -2.19
CA ALA A 64 -9.95 -2.76 -0.91
C ALA A 64 -10.61 -1.93 0.20
N VAL A 65 -10.33 -0.62 0.23
CA VAL A 65 -10.93 0.32 1.18
C VAL A 65 -12.41 0.52 0.90
N LEU A 66 -12.79 0.86 -0.34
CA LEU A 66 -14.17 1.14 -0.71
C LEU A 66 -15.09 -0.05 -0.48
N ASN A 67 -14.67 -1.27 -0.87
CA ASN A 67 -15.45 -2.49 -0.66
C ASN A 67 -15.84 -2.71 0.82
N ARG A 68 -15.00 -2.26 1.76
CA ARG A 68 -15.25 -2.38 3.20
C ARG A 68 -16.14 -1.26 3.70
N LEU A 69 -15.87 -0.03 3.27
CA LEU A 69 -16.62 1.15 3.71
C LEU A 69 -18.06 1.16 3.18
N GLU A 70 -18.31 0.59 1.99
CA GLU A 70 -19.67 0.45 1.42
C GLU A 70 -20.61 -0.38 2.31
N SER A 71 -20.07 -1.36 3.05
CA SER A 71 -20.87 -2.19 3.95
C SER A 71 -21.37 -1.42 5.20
N GLY A 72 -20.66 -0.35 5.58
CA GLY A 72 -20.98 0.47 6.76
C GLY A 72 -20.87 -0.25 8.11
N ASP A 73 -20.41 -1.50 8.13
CA ASP A 73 -20.22 -2.27 9.36
C ASP A 73 -18.96 -1.83 10.10
N GLU A 74 -19.02 -1.88 11.43
CA GLU A 74 -17.92 -1.42 12.28
C GLU A 74 -16.72 -2.36 12.19
N ALA A 75 -16.94 -3.67 12.03
CA ALA A 75 -15.86 -4.64 11.90
C ALA A 75 -15.10 -4.45 10.58
N THR A 76 -15.82 -4.29 9.46
CA THR A 76 -15.20 -4.05 8.14
C THR A 76 -14.50 -2.70 8.06
N CYS A 77 -14.98 -1.67 8.77
CA CYS A 77 -14.27 -0.39 8.88
C CYS A 77 -12.95 -0.52 9.67
N GLN A 78 -12.83 -1.48 10.60
CA GLN A 78 -11.57 -1.71 11.33
C GLN A 78 -10.53 -2.40 10.43
N GLU A 79 -10.96 -3.27 9.53
CA GLU A 79 -10.09 -3.92 8.54
C GLU A 79 -9.37 -2.90 7.64
N VAL A 80 -10.00 -1.75 7.36
CA VAL A 80 -9.39 -0.66 6.60
C VAL A 80 -8.11 -0.14 7.28
N ALA A 81 -8.10 -0.03 8.61
CA ALA A 81 -6.92 0.40 9.33
C ALA A 81 -5.78 -0.62 9.18
N GLU A 82 -6.08 -1.92 9.21
CA GLU A 82 -5.09 -2.99 9.02
C GLU A 82 -4.49 -2.97 7.61
N ILE A 83 -5.32 -2.73 6.59
CA ILE A 83 -4.89 -2.61 5.20
C ILE A 83 -3.94 -1.41 5.01
N VAL A 84 -4.32 -0.24 5.55
CA VAL A 84 -3.49 0.98 5.46
C VAL A 84 -2.17 0.80 6.22
N ASP A 85 -2.19 0.12 7.36
CA ASP A 85 -1.00 -0.20 8.17
C ASP A 85 0.00 -1.07 7.40
N VAL A 86 -0.48 -2.11 6.71
CA VAL A 86 0.36 -2.98 5.88
C VAL A 86 0.84 -2.26 4.61
N ALA A 87 -0.02 -1.45 3.97
CA ALA A 87 0.40 -0.62 2.84
C ALA A 87 1.52 0.36 3.24
N SER A 88 1.44 0.91 4.46
CA SER A 88 2.49 1.76 5.00
C SER A 88 3.81 1.03 5.23
N ASP A 89 3.79 -0.23 5.67
CA ASP A 89 4.99 -1.05 5.77
C ASP A 89 5.65 -1.31 4.41
N VAL A 90 4.85 -1.54 3.36
CA VAL A 90 5.35 -1.71 1.99
C VAL A 90 6.06 -0.44 1.52
N VAL A 91 5.48 0.74 1.82
CA VAL A 91 6.11 2.02 1.51
C VAL A 91 7.38 2.23 2.35
N ALA A 92 7.38 1.85 3.63
CA ALA A 92 8.57 1.95 4.47
C ALA A 92 9.74 1.12 3.93
N GLU A 93 9.48 -0.10 3.46
CA GLU A 93 10.47 -0.93 2.79
C GLU A 93 11.06 -0.25 1.53
N LEU A 94 10.24 0.46 0.76
CA LEU A 94 10.72 1.26 -0.38
C LEU A 94 11.64 2.41 0.06
N PHE A 95 11.32 3.06 1.18
CA PHE A 95 12.17 4.10 1.77
C PHE A 95 13.53 3.54 2.19
N GLU A 96 13.55 2.40 2.91
CA GLU A 96 14.80 1.75 3.33
C GLU A 96 15.70 1.41 2.13
N ARG A 97 15.10 1.00 1.01
CA ARG A 97 15.83 0.69 -0.22
C ARG A 97 16.34 1.93 -0.94
N ALA A 98 15.52 2.98 -1.04
CA ALA A 98 15.93 4.25 -1.63
C ALA A 98 17.01 4.96 -0.78
N ALA A 99 17.05 4.67 0.51
CA ALA A 99 18.06 5.12 1.46
C ALA A 99 19.38 4.33 1.40
N ALA A 100 19.41 3.15 0.77
CA ALA A 100 20.57 2.28 0.76
C ALA A 100 21.75 2.92 0.00
N PRO A 101 23.01 2.71 0.43
CA PRO A 101 24.18 3.20 -0.28
C PRO A 101 24.19 2.77 -1.75
N GLY A 102 24.30 3.73 -2.66
CA GLY A 102 24.32 3.46 -4.11
C GLY A 102 22.94 3.37 -4.77
N ALA A 103 21.85 3.71 -4.06
CA ALA A 103 20.53 3.84 -4.66
C ALA A 103 20.52 4.85 -5.81
N SER A 104 19.78 4.53 -6.87
CA SER A 104 19.68 5.40 -8.04
C SER A 104 18.65 6.52 -7.82
N PRO A 105 18.76 7.68 -8.53
CA PRO A 105 17.74 8.72 -8.48
C PRO A 105 16.33 8.23 -8.84
N ALA A 106 16.23 7.21 -9.69
CA ALA A 106 14.95 6.60 -10.07
C ALA A 106 14.26 5.90 -8.90
N GLU A 107 15.02 5.31 -7.97
CA GLU A 107 14.46 4.72 -6.73
C GLU A 107 13.91 5.81 -5.80
N THR A 108 14.59 6.97 -5.73
CA THR A 108 14.10 8.12 -4.97
C THR A 108 12.78 8.64 -5.54
N ASP A 109 12.67 8.78 -6.86
CA ASP A 109 11.43 9.26 -7.49
C ASP A 109 10.29 8.23 -7.39
N ARG A 110 10.62 6.93 -7.50
CA ARG A 110 9.69 5.85 -7.21
C ARG A 110 9.18 5.95 -5.77
N CYS A 111 10.07 6.11 -4.79
CA CYS A 111 9.71 6.24 -3.39
C CYS A 111 8.77 7.43 -3.14
N LYS A 112 9.03 8.59 -3.78
CA LYS A 112 8.13 9.75 -3.69
C LYS A 112 6.74 9.46 -4.25
N ALA A 113 6.64 8.78 -5.39
CA ALA A 113 5.35 8.45 -6.00
C ALA A 113 4.51 7.56 -5.06
N TRP A 114 5.14 6.54 -4.48
CA TRP A 114 4.50 5.64 -3.53
C TRP A 114 4.08 6.34 -2.23
N TRP A 115 4.92 7.23 -1.73
CA TRP A 115 4.59 8.06 -0.57
C TRP A 115 3.38 8.97 -0.83
N MET A 116 3.38 9.69 -1.95
CA MET A 116 2.28 10.58 -2.31
C MET A 116 0.95 9.82 -2.48
N MET A 117 1.00 8.63 -3.10
CA MET A 117 -0.15 7.75 -3.25
C MET A 117 -0.69 7.30 -1.87
N LEU A 118 0.18 6.86 -0.95
CA LEU A 118 -0.25 6.44 0.39
C LEU A 118 -0.91 7.58 1.17
N VAL A 119 -0.35 8.79 1.10
CA VAL A 119 -0.92 9.98 1.74
C VAL A 119 -2.29 10.30 1.16
N ALA A 120 -2.43 10.31 -0.17
CA ALA A 120 -3.70 10.58 -0.84
C ALA A 120 -4.77 9.52 -0.48
N ALA A 121 -4.41 8.24 -0.55
CA ALA A 121 -5.31 7.15 -0.20
C ALA A 121 -5.75 7.21 1.27
N THR A 122 -4.84 7.55 2.19
CA THR A 122 -5.18 7.71 3.60
C THR A 122 -6.08 8.92 3.82
N GLU A 123 -5.80 10.06 3.18
CA GLU A 123 -6.63 11.25 3.25
C GLU A 123 -8.07 10.94 2.79
N ASP A 124 -8.22 10.28 1.65
CA ASP A 124 -9.53 9.91 1.13
C ASP A 124 -10.23 8.89 2.03
N THR A 125 -9.50 7.94 2.59
CA THR A 125 -10.03 7.00 3.58
C THR A 125 -10.57 7.73 4.82
N THR A 126 -9.87 8.75 5.34
CA THR A 126 -10.34 9.51 6.50
C THR A 126 -11.61 10.31 6.23
N LYS A 127 -11.90 10.67 4.97
CA LYS A 127 -13.16 11.34 4.59
C LYS A 127 -14.35 10.39 4.60
N LEU A 128 -14.10 9.10 4.45
CA LEU A 128 -15.12 8.06 4.26
C LEU A 128 -15.38 7.24 5.54
N VAL A 129 -14.40 7.14 6.44
CA VAL A 129 -14.55 6.41 7.71
C VAL A 129 -15.45 7.17 8.70
N PRO A 130 -16.39 6.49 9.39
CA PRO A 130 -17.20 7.12 10.43
C PRO A 130 -16.35 7.81 11.50
N ALA A 131 -16.74 9.02 11.91
CA ALA A 131 -15.94 9.86 12.83
C ALA A 131 -15.49 9.15 14.12
N ARG A 132 -16.34 8.27 14.67
CA ARG A 132 -16.03 7.48 15.87
C ARG A 132 -14.88 6.46 15.69
N LEU A 133 -14.58 6.07 14.45
CA LEU A 133 -13.52 5.13 14.10
C LEU A 133 -12.24 5.83 13.60
N LEU A 134 -12.30 7.14 13.35
CA LEU A 134 -11.15 7.91 12.87
C LEU A 134 -9.97 7.89 13.84
N VAL A 135 -10.24 7.86 15.15
CA VAL A 135 -9.17 7.83 16.17
C VAL A 135 -8.23 6.65 15.94
N ARG A 136 -8.77 5.46 15.67
CA ARG A 136 -7.96 4.27 15.42
C ARG A 136 -7.18 4.35 14.11
N LEU A 137 -7.78 4.91 13.06
CA LEU A 137 -7.10 5.11 11.78
C LEU A 137 -5.94 6.11 11.93
N VAL A 138 -6.16 7.20 12.67
CA VAL A 138 -5.14 8.21 12.96
C VAL A 138 -4.01 7.62 13.80
N GLU A 139 -4.31 6.88 14.87
CA GLU A 139 -3.28 6.22 15.70
C GLU A 139 -2.40 5.28 14.88
N VAL A 140 -3.01 4.46 14.02
CA VAL A 140 -2.28 3.55 13.11
C VAL A 140 -1.43 4.32 12.12
N PHE A 141 -1.98 5.39 11.53
CA PHE A 141 -1.25 6.22 10.59
C PHE A 141 -0.08 6.94 11.27
N GLU A 142 -0.26 7.53 12.45
CA GLU A 142 0.80 8.17 13.23
C GLU A 142 1.92 7.20 13.57
N VAL A 143 1.59 5.98 14.03
CA VAL A 143 2.59 4.92 14.27
C VAL A 143 3.34 4.59 12.98
N SER A 144 2.64 4.54 11.85
CA SER A 144 3.25 4.29 10.53
C SER A 144 4.16 5.43 10.09
N LEU A 145 3.77 6.69 10.32
CA LEU A 145 4.61 7.88 10.06
C LEU A 145 5.90 7.86 10.87
N VAL A 146 5.82 7.49 12.15
CA VAL A 146 7.00 7.37 13.00
C VAL A 146 7.94 6.29 12.46
N ARG A 147 7.42 5.14 12.01
CA ARG A 147 8.24 4.08 11.41
C ARG A 147 8.91 4.55 10.12
N LEU A 148 8.16 5.24 9.26
CA LEU A 148 8.70 5.84 8.04
C LEU A 148 9.81 6.84 8.34
N GLN A 149 9.65 7.68 9.37
CA GLN A 149 10.70 8.58 9.81
C GLN A 149 11.95 7.82 10.27
N THR A 150 11.79 6.70 10.99
CA THR A 150 12.93 5.88 11.44
C THR A 150 13.62 5.10 10.32
N ALA A 151 12.92 4.85 9.21
CA ALA A 151 13.46 4.20 8.01
C ALA A 151 14.33 5.15 7.15
N LEU A 152 14.20 6.46 7.34
CA LEU A 152 15.04 7.46 6.66
C LEU A 152 16.37 7.62 7.41
N PRO A 153 17.53 7.45 6.74
CA PRO A 153 18.82 7.78 7.33
C PRO A 153 18.88 9.31 7.53
N GLY A 154 19.16 9.73 8.77
CA GLY A 154 19.38 11.13 9.13
C GLY A 154 20.67 11.72 8.56
#